data_AF-Q9HEX7-F1
#
_entry.id   AF-Q9HEX7-F1
#
_cell.length_a   1.000
_cell.length_b   1.000
_cell.length_c   1.000
_cell.angle_alpha   90.00
_cell.angle_beta   90.00
_cell.angle_gamma   90.00
#
_symmetry.space_group_name_H-M   'P 1'
#
loop_
_entity.id
_entity.type
_entity.pdbx_description
1 polymer ?
#
loop_
_entity_poly.entity_id
_entity_poly.type
_entity_poly.pdbx_seq_one_letter_code
_entity_poly.pdbx_strand_id
1 'polypeptide(L)'
;MSLYLILIILVDKVYRTEDALSKEFHGLSEITRYTGMNGEEEEEEESGGIYSVESGEEILKSGVIRRDEEIHDAGGHKPIVGSEEWHRVRRSNHKVRVKREVERRRRETINESISELSRIVPGCEKNKGKILERTVSYIQQLKENEANNIEKWTLEKLLTDQAISELSATNQKLKAECDRLWREVSVWKQAATCGINNDKDEKKDDPISNVRAEKMD
;
A
#
# COMPACT_ATOMS: atom_id res chain seq x y z
N MET A 1 25.31 31.48 6.10
CA MET A 1 25.50 30.12 6.67
C MET A 1 24.20 29.53 7.22
N SER A 2 23.45 30.22 8.09
CA SER A 2 22.24 29.63 8.73
C SER A 2 21.08 29.27 7.79
N LEU A 3 20.84 30.06 6.73
CA LEU A 3 19.73 29.80 5.79
C LEU A 3 20.04 28.65 4.81
N TYR A 4 21.31 28.46 4.46
CA TYR A 4 21.73 27.38 3.55
C TYR A 4 21.59 26.01 4.22
N LEU A 5 21.87 25.94 5.52
CA LEU A 5 21.71 24.72 6.32
C LEU A 5 20.24 24.34 6.49
N ILE A 6 19.35 25.33 6.68
CA ILE A 6 17.91 25.12 6.76
C ILE A 6 17.35 24.61 5.42
N LEU A 7 17.82 25.16 4.30
CA LEU A 7 17.40 24.72 2.97
C LEU A 7 17.83 23.27 2.69
N ILE A 8 19.04 22.89 3.07
CA ILE A 8 19.53 21.51 2.92
C ILE A 8 18.70 20.55 3.78
N ILE A 9 18.40 20.90 5.03
CA ILE A 9 17.59 20.06 5.93
C ILE A 9 16.16 19.91 5.40
N LEU A 10 15.56 20.98 4.86
CA LEU A 10 14.23 20.92 4.27
C LEU A 10 14.21 20.06 3.00
N VAL A 11 15.19 20.21 2.12
CA VAL A 11 15.30 19.40 0.89
C VAL A 11 15.51 17.93 1.22
N ASP A 12 16.39 17.61 2.19
CA ASP A 12 16.64 16.22 2.60
C ASP A 12 15.41 15.58 3.27
N LYS A 13 14.65 16.38 4.03
CA LYS A 13 13.40 15.92 4.66
C LYS A 13 12.29 15.69 3.65
N VAL A 14 12.16 16.56 2.65
CA VAL A 14 11.22 16.40 1.53
C VAL A 14 11.59 15.17 0.69
N TYR A 15 12.87 14.98 0.35
CA TYR A 15 13.31 13.80 -0.40
C TYR A 15 13.11 12.49 0.36
N ARG A 16 13.34 12.48 1.68
CA ARG A 16 13.04 11.30 2.52
C ARG A 16 11.54 10.99 2.58
N THR A 17 10.68 12.01 2.61
CA THR A 17 9.23 11.79 2.57
C THR A 17 8.76 11.27 1.22
N GLU A 18 9.33 11.77 0.12
CA GLU A 18 9.04 11.24 -1.23
C GLU A 18 9.49 9.78 -1.38
N ASP A 19 10.65 9.39 -0.85
CA ASP A 19 11.14 8.01 -0.93
C ASP A 19 10.33 7.03 -0.06
N ALA A 20 9.80 7.49 1.08
CA ALA A 20 8.90 6.72 1.92
C ALA A 20 7.51 6.54 1.27
N LEU A 21 6.95 7.63 0.71
CA LEU A 21 5.68 7.61 -0.02
C LEU A 21 5.77 6.78 -1.30
N SER A 22 6.91 6.80 -2.00
CA SER A 22 7.12 6.02 -3.23
C SER A 22 7.15 4.51 -2.94
N LYS A 23 7.71 4.10 -1.79
CA LYS A 23 7.69 2.69 -1.33
C LYS A 23 6.28 2.23 -0.92
N GLU A 24 5.51 3.08 -0.25
CA GLU A 24 4.11 2.79 0.08
C GLU A 24 3.22 2.74 -1.17
N PHE A 25 3.42 3.66 -2.12
CA PHE A 25 2.68 3.69 -3.38
C PHE A 25 3.02 2.50 -4.28
N HIS A 26 4.29 2.04 -4.31
CA HIS A 26 4.66 0.80 -5.00
C HIS A 26 3.98 -0.42 -4.37
N GLY A 27 3.96 -0.51 -3.03
CA GLY A 27 3.25 -1.58 -2.32
C GLY A 27 1.75 -1.59 -2.61
N LEU A 28 1.11 -0.42 -2.64
CA LEU A 28 -0.31 -0.27 -3.02
C LEU A 28 -0.55 -0.60 -4.51
N SER A 29 0.39 -0.28 -5.41
CA SER A 29 0.30 -0.62 -6.84
C SER A 29 0.45 -2.12 -7.10
N GLU A 30 1.22 -2.84 -6.29
CA GLU A 30 1.32 -4.30 -6.34
C GLU A 30 0.03 -4.94 -5.82
N ILE A 31 -0.48 -4.48 -4.68
CA ILE A 31 -1.75 -4.96 -4.12
C ILE A 31 -2.91 -4.73 -5.12
N THR A 32 -2.97 -3.55 -5.73
CA THR A 32 -4.00 -3.22 -6.75
C THR A 32 -3.88 -4.08 -8.00
N ARG A 33 -2.66 -4.45 -8.43
CA ARG A 33 -2.44 -5.38 -9.56
C ARG A 33 -2.89 -6.81 -9.24
N TYR A 34 -2.73 -7.27 -8.00
CA TYR A 34 -3.21 -8.59 -7.58
C TYR A 34 -4.73 -8.66 -7.38
N THR A 35 -5.39 -7.54 -7.05
CA THR A 35 -6.86 -7.48 -6.93
C THR A 35 -7.57 -7.17 -8.25
N GLY A 36 -6.90 -6.52 -9.20
CA GLY A 36 -7.47 -6.06 -10.47
C GLY A 36 -7.40 -7.02 -11.66
N MET A 37 -6.86 -8.23 -11.48
CA MET A 37 -6.71 -9.24 -12.56
C MET A 37 -7.61 -10.47 -12.41
N ASN A 38 -8.63 -10.46 -11.54
CA ASN A 38 -9.62 -11.55 -11.43
C ASN A 38 -10.99 -11.17 -12.04
N GLY A 39 -11.00 -10.22 -12.97
CA GLY A 39 -12.21 -9.71 -13.63
C GLY A 39 -12.22 -9.95 -15.13
N GLU A 40 -11.61 -11.04 -15.62
CA GLU A 40 -11.97 -11.56 -16.94
C GLU A 40 -13.22 -12.42 -16.75
N GLU A 41 -14.33 -11.92 -17.29
CA GLU A 41 -15.59 -12.64 -17.43
C GLU A 41 -15.33 -13.90 -18.27
N GLU A 42 -15.04 -15.03 -17.63
CA GLU A 42 -15.11 -16.34 -18.28
C GLU A 42 -16.60 -16.64 -18.55
N GLU A 43 -16.97 -16.62 -19.83
CA GLU A 43 -18.22 -17.20 -20.30
C GLU A 43 -18.25 -18.68 -19.90
N GLU A 44 -18.98 -19.01 -18.84
CA GLU A 44 -19.23 -20.40 -18.44
C GLU A 44 -20.06 -21.09 -19.52
N GLU A 45 -19.42 -21.91 -20.37
CA GLU A 45 -20.12 -22.94 -21.14
C GLU A 45 -20.77 -23.92 -20.17
N GLU A 46 -22.11 -23.87 -20.13
CA GLU A 46 -22.99 -24.75 -19.36
C GLU A 46 -22.87 -26.21 -19.86
N SER A 47 -21.86 -26.93 -19.36
CA SER A 47 -21.80 -28.39 -19.43
C SER A 47 -22.57 -28.97 -18.26
N GLY A 48 -23.86 -29.23 -18.50
CA GLY A 48 -24.80 -29.83 -17.55
C GLY A 48 -24.35 -31.20 -17.05
N GLY A 49 -23.59 -31.21 -15.97
CA GLY A 49 -23.41 -32.37 -15.09
C GLY A 49 -24.58 -32.45 -14.12
N ILE A 50 -25.54 -33.34 -14.39
CA ILE A 50 -26.68 -33.64 -13.52
C ILE A 50 -26.14 -34.20 -12.19
N TYR A 51 -25.98 -33.36 -11.18
CA TYR A 51 -25.87 -33.82 -9.81
C TYR A 51 -27.29 -34.05 -9.28
N SER A 52 -27.72 -35.32 -9.28
CA SER A 52 -28.89 -35.74 -8.51
C SER A 52 -28.67 -35.34 -7.05
N VAL A 53 -29.43 -34.35 -6.59
CA VAL A 53 -29.55 -34.02 -5.18
C VAL A 53 -30.34 -35.16 -4.53
N GLU A 54 -29.64 -36.15 -3.99
CA GLU A 54 -30.26 -37.13 -3.10
C GLU A 54 -30.80 -36.38 -1.87
N SER A 55 -32.11 -36.53 -1.65
CA SER A 55 -32.85 -35.92 -0.55
C SER A 55 -32.17 -36.19 0.79
N GLY A 56 -32.19 -35.20 1.69
CA GLY A 56 -31.48 -35.20 2.98
C GLY A 56 -31.82 -36.36 3.94
N GLU A 57 -32.75 -37.24 3.61
CA GLU A 57 -33.00 -38.50 4.33
C GLU A 57 -32.01 -39.63 3.99
N GLU A 58 -31.32 -39.61 2.84
CA GLU A 58 -30.35 -40.66 2.47
C GLU A 58 -28.96 -40.44 3.10
N ILE A 59 -28.56 -39.19 3.33
CA ILE A 59 -27.28 -38.85 3.98
C ILE A 59 -27.28 -39.30 5.46
N LEU A 60 -28.45 -39.32 6.10
CA LEU A 60 -28.58 -39.81 7.48
C LEU A 60 -28.50 -41.34 7.59
N LYS A 61 -28.71 -42.08 6.49
CA LYS A 61 -28.50 -43.54 6.45
C LYS A 61 -27.07 -43.93 6.09
N SER A 62 -26.34 -43.10 5.32
CA SER A 62 -24.93 -43.35 4.97
C SER A 62 -23.94 -42.94 6.09
N GLY A 63 -24.39 -42.08 7.02
CA GLY A 63 -23.63 -41.64 8.20
C GLY A 63 -23.54 -42.65 9.35
N VAL A 64 -24.11 -43.85 9.21
CA VAL A 64 -23.71 -44.98 10.07
C VAL A 64 -22.35 -45.44 9.57
N ILE A 65 -21.30 -44.74 10.02
CA ILE A 65 -20.00 -45.37 10.15
C ILE A 65 -20.28 -46.64 10.93
N ARG A 66 -20.31 -47.76 10.21
CA ARG A 66 -20.15 -49.08 10.79
C ARG A 66 -18.92 -48.91 11.66
N ARG A 67 -19.18 -48.84 12.96
CA ARG A 67 -18.18 -49.14 13.96
C ARG A 67 -17.82 -50.56 13.54
N ASP A 68 -16.74 -50.69 12.77
CA ASP A 68 -16.10 -51.98 12.60
C ASP A 68 -15.73 -52.33 14.03
N GLU A 69 -16.64 -53.06 14.69
CA GLU A 69 -16.36 -53.83 15.86
C GLU A 69 -15.31 -54.82 15.38
N GLU A 70 -14.06 -54.36 15.37
CA GLU A 70 -12.92 -55.24 15.53
C GLU A 70 -13.21 -55.96 16.84
N ILE A 71 -13.78 -57.16 16.68
CA ILE A 71 -13.90 -58.17 17.71
C ILE A 71 -12.47 -58.36 18.23
N HIS A 72 -12.12 -57.64 19.27
CA HIS A 72 -11.05 -58.04 20.15
C HIS A 72 -11.55 -59.31 20.81
N ASP A 73 -11.21 -60.44 20.17
CA ASP A 73 -11.25 -61.73 20.82
C ASP A 73 -10.39 -61.61 22.09
N ALA A 74 -11.08 -61.49 23.21
CA ALA A 74 -10.53 -61.56 24.56
C ALA A 74 -10.15 -63.03 24.87
N GLY A 75 -9.36 -63.62 23.97
CA GLY A 75 -9.12 -65.05 23.86
C GLY A 75 -7.65 -65.43 23.80
N GLY A 76 -6.74 -64.65 24.38
CA GLY A 76 -5.44 -65.11 24.92
C GLY A 76 -4.45 -65.91 24.05
N HIS A 77 -4.73 -66.26 22.80
CA HIS A 77 -3.85 -67.06 21.94
C HIS A 77 -3.17 -66.17 20.92
N LYS A 78 -1.88 -65.89 21.15
CA LYS A 78 -1.03 -65.26 20.14
C LYS A 78 -0.98 -66.23 18.94
N PRO A 79 -1.40 -65.81 17.73
CA PRO A 79 -1.39 -66.68 16.57
C PRO A 79 0.03 -67.19 16.31
N ILE A 80 0.16 -68.46 15.90
CA ILE A 80 1.44 -69.10 15.61
C ILE A 80 2.21 -68.28 14.59
N VAL A 81 3.48 -67.97 14.89
CA VAL A 81 4.36 -67.21 14.01
C VAL A 81 4.49 -67.94 12.66
N GLY A 82 4.17 -67.24 11.56
CA GLY A 82 4.17 -67.82 10.21
C GLY A 82 2.83 -68.39 9.73
N SER A 83 1.80 -68.45 10.59
CA SER A 83 0.43 -68.76 10.16
C SER A 83 -0.18 -67.63 9.32
N GLU A 84 -1.16 -67.95 8.47
CA GLU A 84 -1.88 -66.93 7.69
C GLU A 84 -2.62 -65.93 8.59
N GLU A 85 -3.14 -66.36 9.76
CA GLU A 85 -3.66 -65.46 10.78
C GLU A 85 -2.58 -64.51 11.34
N TRP A 86 -1.37 -64.99 11.60
CA TRP A 86 -0.28 -64.13 12.09
C TRP A 86 0.13 -63.07 11.06
N HIS A 87 0.22 -63.44 9.78
CA HIS A 87 0.50 -62.49 8.70
C HIS A 87 -0.63 -61.48 8.50
N ARG A 88 -1.89 -61.90 8.66
CA ARG A 88 -3.07 -61.02 8.59
C ARG A 88 -3.09 -60.02 9.74
N VAL A 89 -2.91 -60.46 10.99
CA VAL A 89 -2.87 -59.62 12.19
C VAL A 89 -1.71 -58.62 12.14
N ARG A 90 -0.54 -59.02 11.64
CA ARG A 90 0.60 -58.10 11.47
C ARG A 90 0.28 -57.01 10.45
N ARG A 91 -0.33 -57.36 9.30
CA ARG A 91 -0.73 -56.39 8.27
C ARG A 91 -1.81 -55.44 8.77
N SER A 92 -2.84 -55.93 9.47
CA SER A 92 -3.90 -55.07 10.04
C SER A 92 -3.34 -54.14 11.11
N ASN A 93 -2.55 -54.65 12.06
CA ASN A 93 -1.91 -53.83 13.10
C ASN A 93 -0.96 -52.78 12.50
N HIS A 94 -0.21 -53.15 11.45
CA HIS A 94 0.63 -52.20 10.73
C HIS A 94 -0.21 -51.11 10.05
N LYS A 95 -1.31 -51.49 9.40
CA LYS A 95 -2.23 -50.54 8.76
C LYS A 95 -2.88 -49.61 9.78
N VAL A 96 -3.33 -50.12 10.93
CA VAL A 96 -3.87 -49.30 12.03
C VAL A 96 -2.81 -48.33 12.56
N ARG A 97 -1.57 -48.80 12.77
CA ARG A 97 -0.46 -47.94 13.22
C ARG A 97 -0.15 -46.85 12.21
N VAL A 98 -0.02 -47.21 10.93
CA VAL A 98 0.24 -46.25 9.84
C VAL A 98 -0.91 -45.24 9.74
N LYS A 99 -2.18 -45.68 9.79
CA LYS A 99 -3.35 -44.80 9.75
C LYS A 99 -3.40 -43.84 10.95
N ARG A 100 -3.09 -44.33 12.16
CA ARG A 100 -3.02 -43.50 13.37
C ARG A 100 -1.93 -42.45 13.28
N GLU A 101 -0.80 -42.83 12.70
CA GLU A 101 0.36 -41.96 12.51
C GLU A 101 0.10 -40.88 11.45
N VAL A 102 -0.62 -41.22 10.36
CA VAL A 102 -1.13 -40.25 9.38
C VAL A 102 -2.12 -39.28 10.04
N GLU A 103 -3.08 -39.81 10.81
CA GLU A 103 -4.07 -39.00 11.52
C GLU A 103 -3.41 -38.04 12.53
N ARG A 104 -2.40 -38.52 13.26
CA ARG A 104 -1.62 -37.71 14.21
C ARG A 104 -0.97 -36.52 13.50
N ARG A 105 -0.26 -36.75 12.39
CA ARG A 105 0.35 -35.67 11.60
C ARG A 105 -0.68 -34.66 11.11
N ARG A 106 -1.84 -35.10 10.61
CA ARG A 106 -2.91 -34.18 10.19
C ARG A 106 -3.36 -33.29 11.37
N ARG A 107 -3.56 -33.88 12.54
CA ARG A 107 -3.98 -33.14 13.75
C ARG A 107 -2.92 -32.15 14.20
N GLU A 108 -1.64 -32.50 14.11
CA GLU A 108 -0.54 -31.60 14.45
C GLU A 108 -0.50 -30.38 13.52
N THR A 109 -0.54 -30.59 12.20
CA THR A 109 -0.57 -29.49 11.23
C THR A 109 -1.76 -28.56 11.45
N ILE A 110 -2.95 -29.11 11.73
CA ILE A 110 -4.14 -28.29 12.04
C ILE A 110 -3.98 -27.52 13.35
N ASN A 111 -3.38 -28.14 14.37
CA ASN A 111 -3.18 -27.48 15.66
C ASN A 111 -2.15 -26.35 15.55
N GLU A 112 -1.09 -26.57 14.76
CA GLU A 112 -0.07 -25.57 14.46
C GLU A 112 -0.70 -24.38 13.74
N SER A 113 -1.48 -24.61 12.69
CA SER A 113 -2.13 -23.52 11.95
C SER A 113 -3.12 -22.72 12.80
N ILE A 114 -3.93 -23.38 13.65
CA ILE A 114 -4.83 -22.67 14.58
C ILE A 114 -4.03 -21.86 15.62
N SER A 115 -2.89 -22.38 16.07
CA SER A 115 -2.04 -21.68 17.04
C SER A 115 -1.32 -20.50 16.41
N GLU A 116 -1.07 -20.51 15.11
CA GLU A 116 -0.50 -19.38 14.38
C GLU A 116 -1.52 -18.26 14.20
N LEU A 117 -2.77 -18.59 13.87
CA LEU A 117 -3.87 -17.62 13.81
C LEU A 117 -4.03 -16.87 15.15
N SER A 118 -3.93 -17.56 16.28
CA SER A 118 -4.09 -16.91 17.59
C SER A 118 -2.95 -15.96 17.97
N ARG A 119 -1.79 -16.01 17.29
CA ARG A 119 -0.67 -15.06 17.51
C ARG A 119 -0.89 -13.74 16.78
N ILE A 120 -1.47 -13.78 15.58
CA ILE A 120 -1.66 -12.59 14.75
C ILE A 120 -2.97 -11.86 15.06
N VAL A 121 -3.97 -12.59 15.57
CA VAL A 121 -5.28 -12.04 15.89
C VAL A 121 -5.32 -11.59 17.36
N PRO A 122 -5.57 -10.30 17.65
CA PRO A 122 -5.57 -9.78 19.01
C PRO A 122 -6.77 -10.29 19.82
N GLY A 123 -6.52 -10.55 21.12
CA GLY A 123 -7.57 -10.95 22.07
C GLY A 123 -8.04 -12.40 21.92
N CYS A 124 -7.26 -13.26 21.27
CA CYS A 124 -7.59 -14.68 21.16
C CYS A 124 -7.40 -15.41 22.49
N GLU A 125 -8.40 -16.22 22.86
CA GLU A 125 -8.33 -17.19 23.96
C GLU A 125 -7.73 -18.54 23.46
N LYS A 126 -7.55 -19.52 24.37
CA LYS A 126 -7.04 -20.86 24.02
C LYS A 126 -8.06 -21.79 23.33
N ASN A 127 -9.32 -21.35 23.17
CA ASN A 127 -10.38 -22.18 22.58
C ASN A 127 -10.36 -22.09 21.05
N LYS A 128 -10.18 -23.24 20.38
CA LYS A 128 -10.14 -23.33 18.91
C LYS A 128 -11.35 -22.69 18.23
N GLY A 129 -12.56 -22.89 18.75
CA GLY A 129 -13.78 -22.30 18.17
C GLY A 129 -13.76 -20.77 18.25
N LYS A 130 -13.41 -20.23 19.41
CA LYS A 130 -13.30 -18.78 19.61
C LYS A 130 -12.17 -18.14 18.79
N ILE A 131 -11.04 -18.84 18.62
CA ILE A 131 -9.94 -18.37 17.75
C ILE A 131 -10.44 -18.19 16.31
N LEU A 132 -11.20 -19.17 15.79
CA LEU A 132 -11.74 -19.10 14.43
C LEU A 132 -12.76 -17.96 14.29
N GLU A 133 -13.72 -17.86 15.21
CA GLU A 133 -14.72 -16.79 15.22
C GLU A 133 -14.08 -15.39 15.30
N ARG A 134 -13.10 -15.23 16.20
CA ARG A 134 -12.39 -13.96 16.36
C ARG A 134 -11.56 -13.61 15.12
N THR A 135 -10.93 -14.61 14.50
CA THR A 135 -10.20 -14.45 13.24
C THR A 135 -11.11 -13.91 12.14
N VAL A 136 -12.30 -14.50 11.95
CA VAL A 136 -13.27 -14.03 10.95
C VAL A 136 -13.67 -12.57 11.21
N SER A 137 -14.02 -12.25 12.46
CA SER A 137 -14.39 -10.89 12.85
C SER A 137 -13.24 -9.90 12.64
N TYR A 138 -12.00 -10.31 12.93
CA TYR A 138 -10.83 -9.45 12.76
C TYR A 138 -10.51 -9.19 11.29
N ILE A 139 -10.65 -10.19 10.42
CA ILE A 139 -10.50 -10.00 8.97
C ILE A 139 -11.54 -8.99 8.46
N GLN A 140 -12.79 -9.09 8.90
CA GLN A 140 -13.83 -8.12 8.53
C GLN A 140 -13.47 -6.69 9.00
N GLN A 141 -13.02 -6.56 10.25
CA GLN A 141 -12.55 -5.28 10.80
C GLN A 141 -11.37 -4.71 10.01
N LEU A 142 -10.41 -5.55 9.60
CA LEU A 142 -9.29 -5.11 8.78
C LEU A 142 -9.74 -4.60 7.41
N LYS A 143 -10.69 -5.28 6.75
CA LYS A 143 -11.25 -4.84 5.46
C LYS A 143 -12.00 -3.51 5.58
N GLU A 144 -12.79 -3.34 6.64
CA GLU A 144 -13.49 -2.07 6.89
C GLU A 144 -12.51 -0.94 7.21
N ASN A 145 -11.48 -1.22 8.02
CA ASN A 145 -10.43 -0.25 8.33
C ASN A 145 -9.62 0.13 7.08
N GLU A 146 -9.34 -0.80 6.18
CA GLU A 146 -8.70 -0.53 4.89
C GLU A 146 -9.54 0.42 4.03
N ALA A 147 -10.85 0.15 3.90
CA ALA A 147 -11.77 1.04 3.18
C ALA A 147 -11.78 2.46 3.78
N ASN A 148 -11.91 2.57 5.11
CA ASN A 148 -11.90 3.86 5.82
C ASN A 148 -10.56 4.61 5.63
N ASN A 149 -9.44 3.90 5.61
CA ASN A 149 -8.13 4.50 5.38
C ASN A 149 -7.98 5.03 3.96
N ILE A 150 -8.48 4.29 2.97
CA ILE A 150 -8.50 4.73 1.56
C ILE A 150 -9.34 6.00 1.43
N GLU A 151 -10.52 6.05 2.04
CA GLU A 151 -11.39 7.23 2.01
C GLU A 151 -10.72 8.45 2.67
N LYS A 152 -10.15 8.26 3.86
CA LYS A 152 -9.44 9.31 4.58
C LYS A 152 -8.26 9.85 3.77
N TRP A 153 -7.41 8.96 3.25
CA TRP A 153 -6.25 9.36 2.45
C TRP A 153 -6.68 10.08 1.17
N THR A 154 -7.73 9.60 0.51
CA THR A 154 -8.29 10.24 -0.69
C THR A 154 -8.77 11.67 -0.39
N LEU A 155 -9.49 11.85 0.72
CA LEU A 155 -9.95 13.17 1.15
C LEU A 155 -8.77 14.11 1.48
N GLU A 156 -7.81 13.64 2.27
CA GLU A 156 -6.62 14.40 2.62
C GLU A 156 -5.86 14.83 1.35
N LYS A 157 -5.67 13.91 0.40
CA LYS A 157 -5.02 14.19 -0.88
C LYS A 157 -5.75 15.28 -1.66
N LEU A 158 -7.08 15.17 -1.82
CA LEU A 158 -7.87 16.18 -2.53
C LEU A 158 -7.77 17.57 -1.89
N LEU A 159 -7.81 17.64 -0.56
CA LEU A 159 -7.66 18.90 0.18
C LEU A 159 -6.26 19.50 0.00
N THR A 160 -5.22 18.66 0.03
CA THR A 160 -3.85 19.14 -0.21
C THR A 160 -3.64 19.57 -1.67
N ASP A 161 -4.18 18.84 -2.64
CA ASP A 161 -4.11 19.17 -4.06
C ASP A 161 -4.81 20.51 -4.33
N GLN A 162 -5.96 20.75 -3.68
CA GLN A 162 -6.65 22.05 -3.74
C GLN A 162 -5.80 23.17 -3.14
N ALA A 163 -5.26 22.98 -1.93
CA ALA A 163 -4.42 23.99 -1.28
C ALA A 163 -3.16 24.31 -2.11
N ILE A 164 -2.53 23.30 -2.71
CA ILE A 164 -1.38 23.47 -3.60
C ILE A 164 -1.79 24.29 -4.84
N SER A 165 -2.95 24.01 -5.43
CA SER A 165 -3.46 24.75 -6.58
C SER A 165 -3.69 26.23 -6.25
N GLU A 166 -4.34 26.51 -5.11
CA GLU A 166 -4.60 27.88 -4.63
C GLU A 166 -3.29 28.64 -4.32
N LEU A 167 -2.36 27.99 -3.63
CA LEU A 167 -1.04 28.56 -3.34
C LEU A 167 -0.24 28.80 -4.63
N SER A 168 -0.32 27.90 -5.61
CA SER A 168 0.35 28.05 -6.90
C SER A 168 -0.23 29.23 -7.69
N ALA A 169 -1.56 29.38 -7.71
CA ALA A 169 -2.24 30.49 -8.38
C ALA A 169 -1.88 31.84 -7.74
N THR A 170 -1.89 31.93 -6.41
CA THR A 170 -1.49 33.15 -5.69
C THR A 170 -0.01 33.48 -5.92
N ASN A 171 0.88 32.48 -5.94
CA ASN A 171 2.29 32.67 -6.26
C ASN A 171 2.52 33.21 -7.68
N GLN A 172 1.81 32.66 -8.67
CA GLN A 172 1.85 33.15 -10.05
C GLN A 172 1.38 34.61 -10.15
N LYS A 173 0.29 34.96 -9.45
CA LYS A 173 -0.22 36.33 -9.41
C LYS A 173 0.80 37.30 -8.81
N LEU A 174 1.45 36.92 -7.71
CA LEU A 174 2.49 37.74 -7.08
C LEU A 174 3.72 37.92 -7.98
N LYS A 175 4.15 36.85 -8.68
CA LYS A 175 5.24 36.95 -9.66
C LYS A 175 4.91 37.93 -10.78
N ALA A 176 3.70 37.85 -11.36
CA ALA A 176 3.26 38.76 -12.41
C ALA A 176 3.24 40.22 -11.94
N GLU A 177 2.82 40.46 -10.69
CA GLU A 177 2.80 41.80 -10.11
C GLU A 177 4.21 42.33 -9.83
N CYS A 178 5.11 41.50 -9.31
CA CYS A 178 6.53 41.84 -9.17
C CYS A 178 7.14 42.23 -10.52
N ASP A 179 6.88 41.45 -11.58
CA ASP A 179 7.38 41.74 -12.93
C ASP A 179 6.81 43.04 -13.50
N ARG A 180 5.54 43.36 -13.19
CA ARG A 180 4.90 44.62 -13.56
C ARG A 180 5.57 45.81 -12.87
N LEU A 181 5.71 45.75 -11.55
CA LEU A 181 6.36 46.79 -10.76
C LEU A 181 7.83 46.98 -11.15
N TRP A 182 8.55 45.89 -11.44
CA TRP A 182 9.92 45.96 -11.93
C TRP A 182 10.03 46.69 -13.28
N ARG A 183 9.10 46.45 -14.20
CA ARG A 183 9.03 47.20 -15.47
C ARG A 183 8.78 48.68 -15.23
N GLU A 184 7.83 49.03 -14.37
CA GLU A 184 7.55 50.44 -14.03
C GLU A 184 8.76 51.13 -13.44
N VAL A 185 9.40 50.51 -12.44
CA VAL A 185 10.64 51.03 -11.84
C VAL A 185 11.74 51.20 -12.88
N SER A 186 11.86 50.28 -13.84
CA SER A 186 12.85 50.37 -14.91
C SER A 186 12.59 51.55 -15.85
N VAL A 187 11.32 51.80 -16.21
CA VAL A 187 10.91 52.97 -17.01
C VAL A 187 11.24 54.27 -16.28
N TRP A 188 10.88 54.38 -15.00
CA TRP A 188 11.17 55.58 -14.20
C TRP A 188 12.67 55.82 -14.04
N LYS A 189 13.46 54.77 -13.83
CA LYS A 189 14.92 54.85 -13.80
C LYS A 189 15.47 55.37 -15.13
N GLN A 190 14.98 54.85 -16.26
CA GLN A 190 15.41 55.28 -17.59
C GLN A 190 15.04 56.75 -17.85
N ALA A 191 13.82 57.16 -17.52
CA ALA A 191 13.34 58.54 -17.64
C ALA A 191 14.17 59.52 -16.79
N ALA A 192 14.53 59.14 -15.56
CA ALA A 192 15.42 59.93 -14.72
C ALA A 192 16.83 60.07 -15.32
N THR A 193 17.37 59.00 -15.93
CA THR A 193 18.71 59.05 -16.54
C THR A 193 18.79 59.84 -17.84
N CYS A 194 17.74 59.86 -18.68
CA CYS A 194 17.77 60.66 -19.90
C CYS A 194 17.62 62.16 -19.65
N GLY A 195 16.93 62.58 -18.58
CA GLY A 195 16.89 63.98 -18.14
C GLY A 195 18.28 64.53 -17.74
N ILE A 196 19.15 63.69 -17.20
CA ILE A 196 20.50 64.09 -16.74
C ILE A 196 21.50 64.26 -17.91
N ASN A 197 21.25 63.64 -19.06
CA ASN A 197 22.17 63.69 -20.20
C ASN A 197 21.98 64.93 -21.09
N ASN A 198 20.77 65.51 -21.14
CA ASN A 198 20.50 66.71 -21.95
C ASN A 198 21.16 67.99 -21.39
N ASP A 199 21.39 68.08 -20.07
CA ASP A 199 22.06 69.23 -19.44
C ASP A 199 23.57 69.32 -19.77
N LYS A 200 24.17 68.25 -20.34
CA LYS A 200 25.61 68.20 -20.65
C LYS A 200 25.94 68.64 -22.07
N ASP A 201 24.96 68.69 -22.96
CA ASP A 201 25.17 68.97 -24.39
C ASP A 201 24.96 70.44 -24.80
N GLU A 202 24.46 71.31 -23.89
CA GLU A 202 24.28 72.75 -24.17
C GLU A 202 25.54 73.63 -23.96
N LYS A 203 26.66 73.07 -23.50
CA LYS A 203 27.94 73.80 -23.40
C LYS A 203 28.85 73.48 -24.60
N LYS A 204 28.49 73.95 -25.79
CA LYS A 204 29.42 74.05 -26.93
C LYS A 204 29.76 75.52 -27.19
N ASP A 205 30.89 75.91 -26.64
CA ASP A 205 31.89 76.85 -27.16
C ASP A 205 31.39 78.00 -28.06
N ASP A 206 31.22 79.18 -27.46
CA ASP A 206 31.26 80.45 -28.20
C ASP A 206 32.68 80.65 -28.77
N PRO A 207 32.84 81.02 -30.06
CA PRO A 207 34.16 81.32 -30.62
C PRO A 207 34.64 82.65 -30.03
N ILE A 208 35.73 82.61 -29.26
CA ILE A 208 36.39 83.80 -28.71
C ILE A 208 36.78 84.73 -29.87
N SER A 209 36.05 85.84 -30.02
CA SER A 209 36.38 86.93 -30.93
C SER A 209 37.65 87.63 -30.44
N ASN A 210 38.75 87.47 -31.17
CA ASN A 210 39.98 88.21 -30.90
C ASN A 210 39.82 89.65 -31.41
N VAL A 211 39.29 90.53 -30.56
CA VAL A 211 39.16 91.97 -30.85
C VAL A 211 40.46 92.68 -30.49
N ARG A 212 41.24 92.95 -31.54
CA ARG A 212 42.09 94.13 -31.79
C ARG A 212 42.13 95.18 -30.65
N ALA A 213 43.25 95.26 -29.95
CA ALA A 213 43.62 96.45 -29.16
C ALA A 213 44.51 97.35 -30.03
N GLU A 214 43.95 98.45 -30.54
CA GLU A 214 44.71 99.56 -31.11
C GLU A 214 45.02 100.62 -30.04
N LYS A 215 46.31 100.99 -30.01
CA LYS A 215 46.92 102.31 -29.70
C LYS A 215 46.90 102.91 -28.28
N MET A 216 48.08 103.43 -27.90
CA MET A 216 48.44 104.68 -27.20
C MET A 216 49.83 104.43 -26.55
N ASP A 217 50.93 105.16 -26.77
CA ASP A 217 51.26 106.46 -27.38
C ASP A 217 52.59 106.36 -28.15
#